data_AF-A0A7C1SWT7-F1
#
_entry.id   AF-A0A7C1SWT7-F1
#
_cell.length_a   1.000
_cell.length_b   1.000
_cell.length_c   1.000
_cell.angle_alpha   90.00
_cell.angle_beta   90.00
_cell.angle_gamma   90.00
#
_symmetry.space_group_name_H-M   'P 1'
#
loop_
_entity.id
_entity.type
_entity.pdbx_description
1 polymer ?
#
loop_
_entity_poly.entity_id
_entity_poly.type
_entity_poly.pdbx_seq_one_letter_code
_entity_poly.pdbx_strand_id
1 'polypeptide(L)'
;MAQARQIMIVGNGPVDDGVAALIDAADLVIRFNGSRNFGSAGRKTDIIAVCNTGRPGAQMLADPAWRESEAVQRTAEIWSVRDPDK
;
A
#
# COMPACT_ATOMS: atom_id res chain seq x y z
N MET A 1 1.37 -29.35 10.50
CA MET A 1 2.36 -28.27 10.61
C MET A 1 1.65 -26.98 10.22
N ALA A 2 1.74 -25.91 11.01
CA ALA A 2 1.16 -24.64 10.62
C ALA A 2 1.92 -24.09 9.41
N GLN A 3 1.21 -23.67 8.37
CA GLN A 3 1.81 -23.00 7.22
C GLN A 3 2.31 -21.63 7.65
N ALA A 4 3.50 -21.23 7.21
CA ALA A 4 4.00 -19.88 7.45
C ALA A 4 3.13 -18.87 6.70
N ARG A 5 2.79 -17.75 7.35
CA ARG A 5 2.07 -16.66 6.71
C ARG A 5 3.00 -15.89 5.78
N GLN A 6 2.54 -15.61 4.57
CA GLN A 6 3.24 -14.78 3.60
C GLN A 6 2.76 -13.32 3.71
N ILE A 7 3.71 -12.43 3.94
CA ILE A 7 3.46 -10.98 3.98
C ILE A 7 4.22 -10.35 2.80
N MET A 8 3.50 -9.60 1.98
CA MET A 8 4.06 -8.87 0.84
C MET A 8 4.14 -7.37 1.17
N ILE A 9 5.34 -6.82 1.03
CA ILE A 9 5.63 -5.40 1.25
C ILE A 9 5.90 -4.79 -0.13
N VAL A 10 4.95 -4.01 -0.63
CA VAL A 10 4.96 -3.49 -2.01
C VAL A 10 5.31 -2.01 -1.99
N GLY A 11 6.54 -1.69 -2.39
CA GLY A 11 7.00 -0.30 -2.55
C GLY A 11 6.31 0.42 -3.72
N ASN A 12 6.74 1.66 -3.99
CA ASN A 12 6.18 2.49 -5.07
C ASN A 12 7.01 2.47 -6.37
N GLY A 13 8.02 1.60 -6.45
CA GLY A 13 8.87 1.45 -7.64
C GLY A 13 8.22 0.59 -8.72
N PRO A 14 8.86 0.50 -9.90
CA PRO A 14 8.50 -0.47 -10.92
C PRO A 14 8.51 -1.89 -10.35
N VAL A 15 7.63 -2.73 -10.87
CA VAL A 15 7.47 -4.13 -10.51
C VAL A 15 7.39 -4.92 -11.81
N ASP A 16 8.06 -6.06 -11.87
CA ASP A 16 8.12 -6.89 -13.08
C ASP A 16 6.74 -7.45 -13.45
N ASP A 17 6.54 -7.70 -14.73
CA ASP A 17 5.31 -8.30 -15.24
C ASP A 17 5.10 -9.71 -14.64
N GLY A 18 3.84 -10.06 -14.40
CA GLY A 18 3.44 -11.41 -13.96
C GLY A 18 3.45 -11.65 -12.45
N VAL A 19 3.95 -10.71 -11.63
CA VAL A 19 3.96 -10.90 -10.15
C VAL A 19 2.65 -10.49 -9.47
N ALA A 20 1.72 -9.87 -10.19
CA ALA A 20 0.44 -9.40 -9.64
C ALA A 20 -0.34 -10.51 -8.92
N ALA A 21 -0.46 -11.68 -9.54
CA ALA A 21 -1.16 -12.83 -8.96
C ALA A 21 -0.45 -13.38 -7.71
N LEU A 22 0.88 -13.33 -7.68
CA LEU A 22 1.66 -13.73 -6.51
C LEU A 22 1.43 -12.77 -5.33
N ILE A 23 1.39 -11.45 -5.60
CA ILE A 23 1.11 -10.45 -4.57
C ILE A 23 -0.31 -10.63 -4.02
N ASP A 24 -1.30 -10.81 -4.92
CA ASP A 24 -2.70 -10.94 -4.53
C ASP A 24 -3.02 -12.23 -3.76
N ALA A 25 -2.18 -13.27 -3.92
CA ALA A 25 -2.31 -14.54 -3.21
C ALA A 25 -1.72 -14.53 -1.78
N ALA A 26 -0.99 -13.48 -1.39
CA ALA A 26 -0.38 -13.40 -0.06
C ALA A 26 -1.43 -13.26 1.04
N ASP A 27 -1.12 -13.75 2.25
CA ASP A 27 -2.01 -13.65 3.41
C ASP A 27 -2.21 -12.20 3.86
N LEU A 28 -1.23 -11.32 3.60
CA LEU A 28 -1.26 -9.90 3.91
C LEU A 28 -0.44 -9.10 2.90
N VAL A 29 -1.01 -8.00 2.39
CA VAL A 29 -0.33 -7.07 1.49
C VAL A 29 -0.29 -5.66 2.10
N ILE A 30 0.92 -5.15 2.29
CA ILE A 30 1.20 -3.80 2.77
C ILE A 30 1.72 -2.96 1.59
N ARG A 31 0.98 -1.91 1.23
CA ARG A 31 1.40 -0.92 0.22
C ARG A 31 1.86 0.37 0.89
N PHE A 32 2.55 1.23 0.16
CA PHE A 32 3.11 2.47 0.70
C PHE A 32 2.54 3.71 0.04
N ASN A 33 2.25 4.74 0.85
CA ASN A 33 1.96 6.09 0.38
C ASN A 33 0.91 6.10 -0.75
N GLY A 34 1.33 6.49 -1.96
CA GLY A 34 0.48 6.62 -3.14
C GLY A 34 0.09 5.31 -3.83
N SER A 35 0.63 4.16 -3.41
CA SER A 35 0.35 2.84 -4.03
C SER A 35 0.44 2.87 -5.56
N ARG A 36 1.48 3.53 -6.12
CA ARG A 36 1.55 3.91 -7.54
C ARG A 36 1.54 2.75 -8.53
N ASN A 37 1.88 1.55 -8.07
CA ASN A 37 1.87 0.31 -8.84
C ASN A 37 0.62 -0.54 -8.58
N PHE A 38 -0.43 0.01 -7.96
CA PHE A 38 -1.72 -0.65 -7.87
C PHE A 38 -2.24 -1.00 -9.27
N GLY A 39 -2.76 -2.23 -9.42
CA GLY A 39 -3.14 -2.79 -10.71
C GLY A 39 -2.01 -3.60 -11.34
N SER A 40 -0.85 -3.01 -11.61
CA SER A 40 0.29 -3.73 -12.21
C SER A 40 0.98 -4.68 -11.22
N ALA A 41 1.05 -4.30 -9.94
CA ALA A 41 1.56 -5.11 -8.84
C ALA A 41 0.42 -5.71 -8.01
N GLY A 42 -0.63 -6.19 -8.68
CA GLY A 42 -1.84 -6.72 -8.04
C GLY A 42 -2.76 -5.63 -7.49
N ARG A 43 -3.88 -6.05 -6.91
CA ARG A 43 -4.93 -5.16 -6.37
C ARG A 43 -5.22 -5.40 -4.89
N LYS A 44 -4.80 -6.53 -4.31
CA LYS A 44 -4.94 -6.76 -2.86
C LYS A 44 -4.16 -5.68 -2.11
N THR A 45 -4.84 -5.08 -1.14
CA THR A 45 -4.32 -4.02 -0.28
C THR A 45 -5.01 -4.18 1.06
N ASP A 46 -4.30 -4.70 2.05
CA ASP A 46 -4.85 -4.86 3.40
C ASP A 46 -4.47 -3.66 4.27
N ILE A 47 -3.24 -3.15 4.08
CA ILE A 47 -2.69 -2.01 4.81
C ILE A 47 -2.04 -1.04 3.83
N ILE A 48 -2.22 0.26 4.08
CA ILE A 48 -1.39 1.32 3.50
C ILE A 48 -0.51 1.94 4.58
N ALA A 49 0.81 1.73 4.49
CA ALA A 49 1.79 2.41 5.30
C ALA A 49 2.09 3.81 4.71
N VAL A 50 1.70 4.86 5.43
CA VAL A 50 1.98 6.24 5.07
C VAL A 50 3.23 6.74 5.79
N CYS A 51 4.24 7.08 4.99
CA CYS A 51 5.54 7.60 5.41
C CYS A 51 5.82 9.01 4.83
N ASN A 52 5.07 9.43 3.81
CA ASN A 52 5.13 10.77 3.25
C ASN A 52 4.78 11.81 4.31
N THR A 53 5.63 12.82 4.48
CA THR A 53 5.43 13.90 5.46
C THR A 53 5.75 15.26 4.88
N GLY A 54 5.41 16.33 5.60
CA GLY A 54 5.56 17.70 5.11
C GLY A 54 4.79 17.91 3.80
N ARG A 55 5.42 18.57 2.83
CA ARG A 55 4.79 18.88 1.53
C ARG A 55 4.29 17.63 0.78
N PRO A 56 5.08 16.55 0.62
CA PRO A 56 4.59 15.31 -0.01
C PRO A 56 3.36 14.70 0.68
N GLY A 57 3.33 14.70 2.02
CA GLY A 57 2.18 14.20 2.78
C GLY A 57 0.93 15.06 2.56
N ALA A 58 1.09 16.38 2.65
CA ALA A 58 0.00 17.33 2.42
C ALA A 58 -0.56 17.25 0.99
N GLN A 59 0.30 17.12 -0.02
CA GLN A 59 -0.11 16.96 -1.41
C GLN A 59 -0.89 15.65 -1.62
N MET A 60 -0.40 14.54 -1.06
CA MET A 60 -1.06 13.23 -1.15
C MET A 60 -2.46 13.24 -0.50
N LEU A 61 -2.61 13.90 0.65
CA LEU A 61 -3.91 14.04 1.31
C LEU A 61 -4.86 14.98 0.57
N ALA A 62 -4.34 16.03 -0.07
CA ALA A 62 -5.16 16.94 -0.87
C ALA A 62 -5.68 16.26 -2.15
N ASP A 63 -4.91 15.35 -2.73
CA ASP A 63 -5.22 14.66 -3.98
C ASP A 63 -6.45 13.72 -3.86
N PRO A 64 -7.58 14.04 -4.54
CA PRO A 64 -8.73 13.15 -4.58
C PRO A 64 -8.40 11.80 -5.23
N ALA A 65 -7.51 11.77 -6.23
CA ALA A 65 -7.15 10.53 -6.92
C ALA A 65 -6.51 9.52 -5.97
N TRP A 66 -5.79 9.98 -4.95
CA TRP A 66 -5.30 9.12 -3.88
C TRP A 66 -6.43 8.71 -2.92
N ARG A 67 -7.14 9.69 -2.36
CA ARG A 67 -8.20 9.46 -1.35
C ARG A 67 -9.31 8.54 -1.86
N GLU A 68 -9.65 8.64 -3.13
CA GLU A 68 -10.73 7.90 -3.79
C GLU A 68 -10.20 6.68 -4.56
N SER A 69 -8.89 6.43 -4.54
CA SER A 69 -8.32 5.25 -5.17
C SER A 69 -8.87 3.97 -4.56
N GLU A 70 -8.98 2.92 -5.38
CA GLU A 70 -9.43 1.61 -4.91
C GLU A 70 -8.52 1.06 -3.79
N ALA A 71 -7.20 1.30 -3.89
CA ALA A 71 -6.25 0.90 -2.86
C ALA A 71 -6.60 1.51 -1.49
N VAL A 72 -6.91 2.82 -1.45
CA VAL A 72 -7.21 3.55 -0.21
C VAL A 72 -8.63 3.24 0.28
N GLN A 73 -9.61 3.14 -0.59
CA GLN A 73 -11.00 2.89 -0.22
C GLN A 73 -11.25 1.46 0.30
N ARG A 74 -10.43 0.49 -0.12
CA ARG A 74 -10.58 -0.93 0.26
C ARG A 74 -9.59 -1.43 1.30
N THR A 75 -8.60 -0.63 1.68
CA THR A 75 -7.65 -1.00 2.74
C THR A 75 -8.40 -1.17 4.07
N ALA A 76 -8.02 -2.17 4.86
CA ALA A 76 -8.59 -2.37 6.19
C ALA A 76 -7.99 -1.36 7.20
N GLU A 77 -6.72 -1.02 7.01
CA GLU A 77 -5.99 -0.15 7.91
C GLU A 77 -5.08 0.83 7.15
N ILE A 78 -4.83 1.99 7.75
CA ILE A 78 -3.80 2.94 7.33
C ILE A 78 -2.85 3.14 8.49
N TRP A 79 -1.57 2.83 8.28
CA TRP A 79 -0.55 2.95 9.31
C TRP A 79 0.31 4.17 9.07
N SER A 80 0.34 5.09 10.03
CA SER A 80 1.36 6.14 10.08
C SER A 80 2.63 5.58 10.68
N VAL A 81 3.77 5.66 9.97
CA VAL A 81 5.08 5.29 10.55
C VAL A 81 5.68 6.42 11.40
N ARG A 82 4.94 7.52 11.57
CA ARG A 82 5.31 8.65 12.42
C ARG A 82 4.71 8.48 13.80
N ASP A 83 5.53 8.78 14.78
CA ASP A 83 5.13 9.00 16.15
C ASP A 83 4.15 10.18 16.18
N PRO A 84 2.90 10.02 16.67
CA PRO A 84 1.93 11.10 16.70
C PRO A 84 2.35 12.27 17.62
N ASP A 85 3.29 12.02 18.54
CA ASP A 85 3.83 13.02 19.46
C ASP A 85 5.07 13.75 18.91
N LYS A 86 5.51 13.47 17.67
CA LYS A 86 6.67 14.10 17.00
C LYS A 86 6.37 14.67 15.62
#